data_AF-A0A974WNY7-F1
#
_entry.id   AF-A0A974WNY7-F1
#
_cell.length_a   1.000
_cell.length_b   1.000
_cell.length_c   1.000
_cell.angle_alpha   90.00
_cell.angle_beta   90.00
_cell.angle_gamma   90.00
#
_symmetry.space_group_name_H-M   'P 1'
#
loop_
_entity.id
_entity.type
_entity.pdbx_description
1 polymer ?
#
loop_
_entity_poly.entity_id
_entity_poly.type
_entity_poly.pdbx_seq_one_letter_code
_entity_poly.pdbx_strand_id
1 'polypeptide(L)'
;MPQLPRFAAWRFADAVAGFEVVYASDGELRGHTSAVEGGMPYAVDYRIAFSRGWRTTSAVVSSDTLDGRRTVILSVNGDGRWTVDDVPRPDLDGLVDVDLEASACTNTFPVHRLDLPVGETVTASAVYVQRST
;
A
#
# COMPACT_ATOMS: atom_id res chain seq x y z
N MET A 1 18.29 -8.95 6.01
CA MET A 1 17.66 -7.96 5.12
C MET A 1 18.51 -6.71 5.10
N PRO A 2 18.62 -5.99 3.99
CA PRO A 2 19.24 -4.67 4.00
C PRO A 2 18.53 -3.78 5.03
N GLN A 3 19.28 -2.91 5.70
CA GLN A 3 18.71 -1.98 6.66
C GLN A 3 17.84 -0.97 5.91
N LEU A 4 16.57 -0.88 6.28
CA LEU A 4 15.66 0.12 5.74
C LEU A 4 15.98 1.51 6.30
N PRO A 5 15.79 2.57 5.51
CA PRO A 5 15.87 3.92 6.03
C PRO A 5 14.78 4.12 7.09
N ARG A 6 15.05 4.96 8.10
CA ARG A 6 14.03 5.26 9.14
C ARG A 6 12.78 5.91 8.56
N PHE A 7 12.93 6.64 7.46
CA PHE A 7 11.83 7.24 6.73
C PHE A 7 12.20 7.45 5.26
N ALA A 8 11.18 7.64 4.43
CA ALA A 8 11.27 8.17 3.07
C ALA A 8 10.09 9.11 2.82
N ALA A 9 10.22 10.04 1.88
CA ALA A 9 9.16 10.96 1.54
C ALA A 9 9.19 11.31 0.05
N TRP A 10 8.00 11.48 -0.53
CA TRP A 10 7.82 11.80 -1.93
C TRP A 10 6.88 13.00 -2.07
N ARG A 11 7.24 13.93 -2.95
CA ARG A 11 6.29 14.92 -3.47
C ARG A 11 5.83 14.44 -4.82
N PHE A 12 4.52 14.35 -5.03
CA PHE A 12 3.97 13.95 -6.32
C PHE A 12 4.15 15.08 -7.33
N ALA A 13 4.58 14.72 -8.56
CA ALA A 13 4.88 15.70 -9.61
C ALA A 13 3.68 15.94 -10.53
N ASP A 14 3.07 14.87 -11.05
CA ASP A 14 2.15 14.99 -12.20
C ASP A 14 0.73 14.43 -11.95
N ALA A 15 0.58 13.43 -11.08
CA ALA A 15 -0.71 12.75 -10.87
C ALA A 15 -1.66 13.55 -9.95
N VAL A 16 -1.13 13.99 -8.80
CA VAL A 16 -1.90 14.67 -7.75
C VAL A 16 -1.03 15.73 -7.09
N ALA A 17 -1.64 16.80 -6.57
CA ALA A 17 -0.91 17.80 -5.79
C ALA A 17 -0.81 17.35 -4.34
N GLY A 18 0.29 16.70 -3.96
CA GLY A 18 0.42 16.13 -2.62
C GLY A 18 1.80 15.57 -2.30
N PHE A 19 1.89 14.98 -1.12
CA PHE A 19 3.09 14.31 -0.64
C PHE A 19 2.74 13.05 0.15
N GLU A 20 3.70 12.13 0.18
CA GLU A 20 3.69 10.93 1.02
C GLU A 20 4.90 10.95 1.95
N VAL A 21 4.71 10.59 3.21
CA VAL A 21 5.78 10.32 4.18
C VAL A 21 5.61 8.92 4.73
N VAL A 22 6.68 8.15 4.75
CA VAL A 22 6.70 6.75 5.20
C VAL A 22 7.78 6.56 6.24
N TYR A 23 7.46 5.82 7.29
CA TYR A 23 8.36 5.35 8.32
C TYR A 23 8.47 3.83 8.20
N ALA A 24 9.70 3.32 8.12
CA ALA A 24 9.95 1.90 8.00
C ALA A 24 10.56 1.32 9.28
N SER A 25 10.12 0.11 9.61
CA SER A 25 10.69 -0.75 10.65
C SER A 25 10.76 -2.19 10.14
N ASP A 26 11.31 -3.11 10.93
CA ASP A 26 11.35 -4.53 10.55
C ASP A 26 9.92 -5.08 10.44
N GLY A 27 9.53 -5.52 9.24
CA GLY A 27 8.22 -6.12 8.96
C GLY A 27 7.03 -5.14 8.95
N GLU A 28 7.24 -3.83 9.02
CA GLU A 28 6.15 -2.85 8.97
C GLU A 28 6.53 -1.55 8.25
N LEU A 29 5.62 -1.07 7.41
CA LEU A 29 5.60 0.30 6.90
C LEU A 29 4.41 1.05 7.50
N ARG A 30 4.62 2.30 7.89
CA ARG A 30 3.54 3.22 8.22
C ARG A 30 3.72 4.49 7.43
N GLY A 31 2.66 4.99 6.82
CA GLY A 31 2.76 6.21 6.04
C GLY A 31 1.51 7.05 6.08
N HIS A 32 1.69 8.25 5.55
CA HIS A 32 0.66 9.25 5.43
C HIS A 32 0.76 9.89 4.05
N THR A 33 -0.37 9.98 3.36
CA THR A 33 -0.53 10.73 2.13
C THR A 33 -1.49 11.89 2.39
N SER A 34 -1.18 13.08 1.85
CA SER A 34 -2.12 14.19 1.80
C SER A 34 -2.04 14.82 0.42
N ALA A 35 -3.18 14.94 -0.25
CA ALA A 35 -3.21 15.37 -1.64
C ALA A 35 -4.55 16.02 -2.04
N VAL A 36 -4.50 16.74 -3.16
CA VAL A 36 -5.68 17.24 -3.87
C VAL A 36 -5.63 16.71 -5.30
N GLU A 37 -6.72 16.06 -5.72
CA GLU A 37 -6.91 15.55 -7.08
C GLU A 37 -8.23 16.05 -7.64
N GLY A 38 -8.20 16.68 -8.83
CA GLY A 38 -9.42 17.25 -9.43
C GLY A 38 -10.14 18.29 -8.56
N GLY A 39 -9.43 18.95 -7.64
CA GLY A 39 -10.00 19.89 -6.66
C GLY A 39 -10.57 19.24 -5.39
N MET A 40 -10.54 17.91 -5.28
CA MET A 40 -11.04 17.16 -4.13
C MET A 40 -9.88 16.81 -3.18
N PRO A 41 -9.90 17.27 -1.92
CA PRO A 41 -8.86 16.95 -0.95
C PRO A 41 -9.07 15.56 -0.34
N TYR A 42 -7.96 14.90 -0.03
CA TYR A 42 -7.98 13.68 0.77
C TYR A 42 -6.69 13.53 1.59
N ALA A 43 -6.81 12.84 2.72
CA ALA A 43 -5.68 12.35 3.50
C ALA A 43 -5.83 10.85 3.71
N VAL A 44 -4.72 10.11 3.64
CA VAL A 44 -4.67 8.68 3.93
C VAL A 44 -3.62 8.44 5.00
N ASP A 45 -3.95 7.69 6.04
CA ASP A 45 -2.99 7.09 6.95
C ASP A 45 -3.04 5.57 6.82
N TYR A 46 -1.88 4.93 6.81
CA TYR A 46 -1.82 3.48 6.64
C TYR A 46 -0.72 2.83 7.46
N ARG A 47 -0.93 1.55 7.77
CA ARG A 47 0.06 0.62 8.32
C ARG A 47 -0.01 -0.67 7.53
N ILE A 48 1.12 -1.13 7.00
CA ILE A 48 1.22 -2.37 6.22
C ILE A 48 2.27 -3.27 6.88
N ALA A 49 1.83 -4.43 7.37
CA ALA A 49 2.72 -5.47 7.85
C ALA A 49 3.10 -6.40 6.71
N PHE A 50 4.36 -6.86 6.72
CA PHE A 50 4.88 -7.75 5.68
C PHE A 50 5.85 -8.78 6.24
N SER A 51 5.91 -9.93 5.58
CA SER A 51 6.80 -11.04 5.93
C SER A 51 8.24 -10.77 5.51
N ARG A 52 9.18 -11.61 5.99
CA ARG A 52 10.56 -11.65 5.49
C ARG A 52 10.68 -11.96 3.98
N GLY A 53 9.61 -12.42 3.34
CA GLY A 53 9.56 -12.62 1.89
C GLY A 53 9.08 -11.39 1.12
N TRP A 54 8.96 -10.22 1.78
CA TRP A 54 8.37 -9.01 1.19
C TRP A 54 6.96 -9.23 0.64
N ARG A 55 6.16 -10.02 1.36
CA ARG A 55 4.74 -10.24 1.07
C ARG A 55 3.90 -9.58 2.13
N THR A 56 2.86 -8.84 1.73
CA THR A 56 1.91 -8.25 2.67
C THR A 56 1.26 -9.36 3.52
N THR A 57 1.04 -9.09 4.80
CA THR A 57 0.30 -9.98 5.72
C THR A 57 -0.95 -9.31 6.27
N SER A 58 -0.91 -7.98 6.44
CA SER A 58 -2.08 -7.17 6.75
C SER A 58 -1.85 -5.71 6.39
N ALA A 59 -2.94 -4.98 6.21
CA ALA A 59 -2.93 -3.54 6.04
C ALA A 59 -4.12 -2.91 6.79
N VAL A 60 -3.89 -1.79 7.46
CA VAL A 60 -4.95 -0.91 7.96
C VAL A 60 -4.81 0.40 7.21
N VAL A 61 -5.87 0.83 6.54
CA VAL A 61 -5.88 2.04 5.72
C VAL A 61 -7.07 2.89 6.13
N SER A 62 -6.80 4.11 6.59
CA SER A 62 -7.80 5.12 6.89
C SER A 62 -7.73 6.23 5.85
N SER A 63 -8.85 6.56 5.21
CA SER A 63 -8.99 7.72 4.33
C SER A 63 -9.90 8.76 4.97
N ASP A 64 -9.54 10.03 4.88
CA ASP A 64 -10.34 11.19 5.28
C ASP A 64 -10.60 12.05 4.04
N THR A 65 -11.86 12.16 3.64
CA THR A 65 -12.32 12.89 2.45
C THR A 65 -13.49 13.81 2.81
N LEU A 66 -14.05 14.52 1.83
CA LEU A 66 -15.25 15.34 2.04
C LEU A 66 -16.47 14.52 2.49
N ASP A 67 -16.51 13.23 2.16
CA ASP A 67 -17.58 12.30 2.55
C ASP A 67 -17.35 11.67 3.94
N GLY A 68 -16.26 12.07 4.59
CA GLY A 68 -15.89 11.69 5.95
C GLY A 68 -14.82 10.61 6.01
N ARG A 69 -14.46 10.25 7.25
CA ARG A 69 -13.39 9.28 7.51
C ARG A 69 -13.91 7.85 7.39
N ARG A 70 -13.17 7.01 6.66
CA ARG A 70 -13.40 5.57 6.54
C ARG A 70 -12.10 4.81 6.80
N THR A 71 -12.22 3.58 7.31
CA THR A 71 -11.09 2.68 7.55
C THR A 71 -11.42 1.31 6.98
N VAL A 72 -10.45 0.69 6.34
CA VAL A 72 -10.51 -0.69 5.87
C VAL A 72 -9.34 -1.49 6.46
N ILE A 73 -9.62 -2.72 6.87
CA ILE A 73 -8.63 -3.67 7.36
C ILE A 73 -8.52 -4.82 6.39
N LEU A 74 -7.35 -5.01 5.80
CA LEU A 74 -7.03 -6.15 4.94
C LEU A 74 -6.13 -7.11 5.70
N SER A 75 -6.40 -8.42 5.58
CA SER A 75 -5.51 -9.46 6.08
C SER A 75 -5.39 -10.59 5.07
N VAL A 76 -4.22 -11.22 5.01
CA VAL A 76 -4.00 -12.42 4.19
C VAL A 76 -3.36 -13.51 5.02
N ASN A 77 -3.90 -14.72 4.93
CA ASN A 77 -3.38 -15.86 5.67
C ASN A 77 -2.22 -16.55 4.91
N GLY A 78 -1.62 -17.57 5.53
CA GLY A 78 -0.51 -18.32 4.93
C GLY A 78 -0.85 -19.06 3.63
N ASP A 79 -2.14 -19.29 3.36
CA ASP A 79 -2.63 -19.92 2.12
C ASP A 79 -2.95 -18.89 1.03
N GLY A 80 -2.69 -17.59 1.27
CA GLY A 80 -2.99 -16.52 0.33
C GLY A 80 -4.47 -16.14 0.25
N ARG A 81 -5.27 -16.49 1.26
CA ARG A 81 -6.69 -16.12 1.35
C ARG A 81 -6.86 -14.77 2.02
N TRP A 82 -7.61 -13.88 1.37
CA TRP A 82 -7.81 -12.51 1.84
C TRP A 82 -9.11 -12.32 2.60
N THR A 83 -9.06 -11.46 3.61
CA THR A 83 -10.24 -10.86 4.24
C THR A 83 -10.16 -9.34 4.14
N VAL A 84 -11.33 -8.72 4.03
CA VAL A 84 -11.52 -7.27 4.12
C VAL A 84 -12.57 -7.03 5.20
N ASP A 85 -12.19 -6.30 6.25
CA ASP A 85 -12.99 -6.09 7.47
C ASP A 85 -13.54 -7.43 8.02
N ASP A 86 -12.65 -8.42 8.14
CA ASP A 86 -12.93 -9.79 8.55
C ASP A 86 -13.89 -10.59 7.64
N VAL A 87 -14.33 -10.01 6.52
CA VAL A 87 -15.16 -10.69 5.50
C VAL A 87 -14.25 -11.34 4.45
N PRO A 88 -14.36 -12.66 4.21
CA PRO A 88 -13.59 -13.33 3.15
C PRO A 88 -13.82 -12.71 1.77
N ARG A 89 -12.74 -12.56 1.01
CA ARG A 89 -12.75 -12.01 -0.35
C ARG A 89 -12.05 -12.96 -1.33
N PRO A 90 -12.71 -14.06 -1.74
CA PRO A 90 -12.12 -15.07 -2.64
C PRO A 90 -11.72 -14.50 -4.00
N ASP A 91 -12.29 -13.38 -4.42
CA ASP A 91 -11.93 -12.66 -5.64
C ASP A 91 -10.52 -12.02 -5.56
N LEU A 92 -9.96 -11.88 -4.37
CA LEU A 92 -8.62 -11.38 -4.12
C LEU A 92 -7.60 -12.50 -3.83
N ASP A 93 -8.04 -13.74 -3.69
CA ASP A 93 -7.17 -14.86 -3.33
C ASP A 93 -6.03 -15.05 -4.34
N GLY A 94 -4.82 -15.28 -3.82
CA GLY A 94 -3.60 -15.42 -4.62
C GLY A 94 -2.93 -14.11 -5.03
N LEU A 95 -3.56 -12.94 -4.82
CA LEU A 95 -2.87 -11.65 -4.87
C LEU A 95 -1.88 -11.54 -3.71
N VAL A 96 -0.74 -10.87 -3.94
CA VAL A 96 0.42 -10.97 -3.04
C VAL A 96 0.63 -9.70 -2.22
N ASP A 97 0.53 -8.55 -2.88
CA ASP A 97 0.85 -7.26 -2.28
C ASP A 97 -0.42 -6.44 -2.08
N VAL A 98 -0.38 -5.45 -1.17
CA VAL A 98 -1.35 -4.34 -1.18
C VAL A 98 -0.76 -3.21 -2.00
N ASP A 99 -1.58 -2.60 -2.84
CA ASP A 99 -1.26 -1.38 -3.56
C ASP A 99 -2.24 -0.27 -3.19
N LEU A 100 -1.72 0.91 -2.83
CA LEU A 100 -2.53 2.03 -2.36
C LEU A 100 -2.51 3.13 -3.40
N GLU A 101 -3.68 3.67 -3.72
CA GLU A 101 -3.79 4.87 -4.52
C GLU A 101 -2.96 6.02 -3.91
N ALA A 102 -2.22 6.72 -4.76
CA ALA A 102 -1.32 7.80 -4.35
C ALA A 102 -0.34 7.40 -3.24
N SER A 103 0.22 6.18 -3.34
CA SER A 103 1.41 5.75 -2.60
C SER A 103 2.52 5.39 -3.58
N ALA A 104 3.73 5.92 -3.33
CA ALA A 104 4.94 5.46 -4.00
C ALA A 104 5.51 4.22 -3.31
N CYS A 105 5.25 4.04 -2.02
CA CYS A 105 5.95 3.04 -1.21
C CYS A 105 5.48 1.61 -1.45
N THR A 106 4.23 1.38 -1.88
CA THR A 106 3.71 0.02 -2.13
C THR A 106 4.48 -0.72 -3.22
N ASN A 107 5.10 0.01 -4.15
CA ASN A 107 6.01 -0.55 -5.15
C ASN A 107 7.27 -1.22 -4.54
N THR A 108 7.59 -0.94 -3.27
CA THR A 108 8.74 -1.55 -2.61
C THR A 108 8.56 -3.07 -2.43
N PHE A 109 7.32 -3.56 -2.28
CA PHE A 109 7.06 -4.99 -2.08
C PHE A 109 7.49 -5.83 -3.28
N PRO A 110 6.99 -5.58 -4.51
CA PRO A 110 7.43 -6.33 -5.68
C PRO A 110 8.91 -6.07 -6.01
N VAL A 111 9.44 -4.86 -5.83
CA VAL A 111 10.86 -4.55 -6.10
C VAL A 111 11.83 -5.37 -5.25
N HIS A 112 11.48 -5.67 -4.00
CA HIS A 112 12.30 -6.51 -3.14
C HIS A 112 12.05 -8.01 -3.30
N ARG A 113 10.95 -8.41 -3.94
CA ARG A 113 10.49 -9.80 -4.04
C ARG A 113 10.72 -10.44 -5.40
N LEU A 114 10.61 -9.66 -6.47
CA LEU A 114 10.68 -10.13 -7.85
C LEU A 114 12.11 -9.97 -8.39
N ASP A 115 12.50 -10.89 -9.27
CA ASP A 115 13.64 -10.65 -10.16
C ASP A 115 13.20 -9.63 -11.22
N LEU A 116 13.99 -8.58 -11.42
CA LEU A 116 13.66 -7.47 -12.33
C LEU A 116 14.80 -7.30 -13.35
N PRO A 117 14.88 -8.17 -14.38
CA PRO A 117 15.91 -8.07 -15.40
C PRO A 117 15.81 -6.75 -16.17
N VAL A 118 16.97 -6.18 -16.51
CA VAL A 118 17.02 -4.91 -17.24
C VAL A 118 16.37 -5.06 -18.61
N GLY A 119 15.37 -4.20 -18.89
CA GLY A 119 14.65 -4.18 -20.16
C GLY A 119 13.47 -5.14 -20.23
N GLU A 120 13.22 -5.93 -19.18
CA GLU A 120 12.08 -6.84 -19.12
C GLU A 120 10.91 -6.24 -18.30
N THR A 121 9.70 -6.67 -18.67
CA THR A 121 8.48 -6.35 -17.91
C THR A 121 8.10 -7.56 -17.08
N VAL A 122 7.90 -7.34 -15.78
CA VAL A 122 7.52 -8.39 -14.84
C VAL A 122 6.19 -8.03 -14.21
N THR A 123 5.25 -8.97 -14.21
CA THR A 123 3.93 -8.78 -13.61
C THR A 123 4.00 -8.85 -12.09
N ALA A 124 3.54 -7.79 -11.42
CA ALA A 124 3.25 -7.79 -9.99
C ALA A 124 1.73 -7.86 -9.79
N SER A 125 1.28 -8.63 -8.79
CA SER A 125 -0.13 -8.76 -8.46
C SER A 125 -0.41 -8.14 -7.09
N ALA A 126 -1.46 -7.32 -7.01
CA ALA A 126 -1.79 -6.61 -5.79
C ALA A 126 -3.30 -6.43 -5.61
N VAL A 127 -3.71 -6.38 -4.33
CA VAL A 127 -5.01 -5.84 -3.95
C VAL A 127 -4.91 -4.32 -3.98
N TYR A 128 -5.55 -3.71 -4.98
CA TYR A 128 -5.60 -2.26 -5.12
C TYR A 128 -6.65 -1.65 -4.19
N VAL A 129 -6.24 -0.70 -3.37
CA VAL A 129 -7.08 0.07 -2.44
C VAL A 129 -7.07 1.52 -2.89
N GLN A 130 -8.22 1.96 -3.42
CA GLN A 130 -8.46 3.36 -3.72
C GLN A 130 -9.05 4.08 -2.52
N ARG A 131 -8.82 5.39 -2.43
CA ARG A 131 -9.50 6.21 -1.43
C ARG A 131 -11.01 6.13 -1.65
N SER A 132 -11.77 6.21 -0.56
CA SER A 132 -13.22 6.26 -0.71
C SER A 132 -13.61 7.65 -1.22
N THR A 133 -14.36 7.71 -2.32
CA THR A 133 -15.03 8.96 -2.74
C THR A 133 -15.97 9.43 -1.65
#